data_AF-A0A174K8Q5-F1
#
_entry.id   AF-A0A174K8Q5-F1
#
_cell.length_a   1.000
_cell.length_b   1.000
_cell.length_c   1.000
_cell.angle_alpha   90.00
_cell.angle_beta   90.00
_cell.angle_gamma   90.00
#
_symmetry.space_group_name_H-M   'P 1'
#
loop_
_entity.id
_entity.type
_entity.pdbx_description
1 polymer ?
#
loop_
_entity_poly.entity_id
_entity_poly.type
_entity_poly.pdbx_seq_one_letter_code
_entity_poly.pdbx_strand_id
1 'polypeptide(L)'
;MVLISTIFFSTFGIENWKILARIWAVIPVLNGIVFLTSPIYSLHEEGEKGLSIKELCSMKIFWVVMLMMTCAVCGFSVGIMWPGTFSIASASIRGGGTAMFALLALAGDLGCSGGPTLAGFVSSSVGNNLRMGILAAIVFPVLLLMGIQICKKSQEN
;
A
#
# COMPACT_ATOMS: atom_id res chain seq x y z
N MET A 1 -1.54 -2.02 -15.29
CA MET A 1 -2.75 -2.83 -15.05
C MET A 1 -4.01 -2.16 -15.58
N VAL A 2 -4.27 -0.90 -15.22
CA VAL A 2 -5.51 -0.18 -15.62
C VAL A 2 -5.71 -0.09 -17.15
N LEU A 3 -4.68 0.28 -17.92
CA LEU A 3 -4.78 0.38 -19.38
C LEU A 3 -5.13 -0.97 -20.06
N ILE A 4 -4.53 -2.05 -19.55
CA ILE A 4 -4.78 -3.42 -20.03
C ILE A 4 -6.23 -3.82 -19.68
N SER A 5 -6.71 -3.51 -18.48
CA SER A 5 -8.09 -3.76 -18.07
C SER A 5 -9.09 -2.91 -18.87
N THR A 6 -8.81 -1.64 -19.14
CA THR A 6 -9.68 -0.75 -19.95
C THR A 6 -9.80 -1.23 -21.39
N ILE A 7 -8.69 -1.64 -22.01
CA ILE A 7 -8.69 -2.21 -23.37
C ILE A 7 -9.47 -3.53 -23.37
N PHE A 8 -9.24 -4.41 -22.40
CA PHE A 8 -9.92 -5.71 -22.30
C PHE A 8 -11.44 -5.57 -22.09
N PHE A 9 -11.88 -4.65 -21.23
CA PHE A 9 -13.32 -4.37 -21.05
C PHE A 9 -13.95 -3.71 -22.29
N SER A 10 -13.18 -2.97 -23.09
CA SER A 10 -13.66 -2.35 -24.33
C SER A 10 -13.86 -3.36 -25.47
N THR A 11 -13.10 -4.45 -25.54
CA THR A 11 -13.25 -5.49 -26.58
C THR A 11 -14.15 -6.65 -26.16
N PHE A 12 -14.26 -6.97 -24.86
CA PHE A 12 -14.94 -8.18 -24.37
C PHE A 12 -16.23 -7.95 -23.55
N GLY A 13 -16.61 -6.69 -23.29
CA GLY A 13 -17.82 -6.35 -22.54
C GLY A 13 -17.77 -6.68 -21.04
N ILE A 14 -18.55 -5.95 -20.23
CA ILE A 14 -18.52 -6.01 -18.76
C ILE A 14 -19.02 -7.36 -18.20
N GLU A 15 -19.65 -8.20 -19.02
CA GLU A 15 -20.17 -9.51 -18.61
C GLU A 15 -19.08 -10.52 -18.20
N ASN A 16 -17.84 -10.35 -18.66
CA ASN A 16 -16.76 -11.33 -18.47
C ASN A 16 -15.86 -11.06 -17.25
N TRP A 17 -16.22 -10.13 -16.35
CA TRP A 17 -15.47 -9.84 -15.11
C TRP A 17 -15.16 -11.10 -14.27
N LYS A 18 -16.04 -12.11 -14.34
CA LYS A 18 -15.86 -13.43 -13.70
C LYS A 18 -14.68 -14.23 -14.27
N ILE A 19 -14.34 -14.08 -15.55
CA ILE A 19 -13.21 -14.77 -16.18
C ILE A 19 -11.89 -14.13 -15.74
N LEU A 20 -11.84 -12.80 -15.64
CA LEU A 20 -10.67 -12.10 -15.11
C LEU A 20 -10.42 -12.47 -13.64
N ALA A 21 -11.48 -12.58 -12.83
CA ALA A 21 -11.39 -13.06 -11.45
C ALA A 21 -10.89 -14.52 -11.37
N ARG A 22 -11.34 -15.40 -12.27
CA ARG A 22 -10.84 -16.79 -12.34
C ARG A 22 -9.37 -16.87 -12.73
N ILE A 23 -8.92 -16.08 -13.71
CA ILE A 23 -7.52 -16.04 -14.13
C ILE A 23 -6.63 -15.55 -12.99
N TRP A 24 -7.07 -14.51 -12.26
CA TRP A 24 -6.34 -14.02 -11.09
C TRP A 24 -6.34 -14.98 -9.91
N ALA A 25 -7.41 -15.78 -9.72
CA ALA A 25 -7.49 -16.80 -8.69
C ALA A 25 -6.49 -17.96 -8.89
N VAL A 26 -5.99 -18.17 -10.12
CA VAL A 26 -4.95 -19.18 -10.40
C VAL A 26 -3.63 -18.82 -9.71
N ILE A 27 -3.28 -17.53 -9.58
CA ILE A 27 -2.01 -17.11 -8.95
C ILE A 27 -1.94 -17.49 -7.46
N PRO A 28 -2.93 -17.16 -6.59
CA PRO A 28 -2.96 -17.60 -5.20
C PRO A 28 -3.04 -19.12 -5.07
N VAL A 29 -3.74 -19.82 -5.96
CA VAL A 29 -3.85 -21.28 -5.94
C VAL A 29 -2.50 -21.92 -6.25
N LEU A 30 -1.79 -21.45 -7.26
CA LEU A 30 -0.43 -21.92 -7.58
C LEU A 30 0.55 -21.59 -6.44
N ASN A 31 0.50 -20.38 -5.86
CA ASN A 31 1.29 -20.05 -4.67
C ASN A 31 0.96 -20.95 -3.48
N GLY A 32 -0.31 -21.30 -3.27
CA GLY A 32 -0.75 -22.22 -2.23
C GLY A 32 -0.21 -23.63 -2.43
N ILE A 33 -0.21 -24.13 -3.68
CA ILE A 33 0.37 -25.45 -4.01
C ILE A 33 1.88 -25.44 -3.80
N VAL A 34 2.58 -24.37 -4.16
CA VAL A 34 4.02 -24.20 -3.91
C VAL A 34 4.32 -24.15 -2.40
N PHE A 35 3.47 -23.48 -1.60
CA PHE A 35 3.58 -23.46 -0.14
C PHE A 35 3.34 -24.84 0.50
N LEU A 36 2.40 -25.62 -0.03
CA LEU A 36 2.13 -26.99 0.41
C LEU A 36 3.23 -27.98 0.00
N THR A 37 3.91 -27.70 -1.11
CA THR A 37 5.03 -28.51 -1.61
C THR A 37 6.37 -28.07 -1.00
N SER A 38 6.44 -26.84 -0.45
CA SER A 38 7.60 -26.40 0.31
C SER A 38 7.62 -27.17 1.63
N PRO A 39 8.68 -27.93 1.93
CA PRO A 39 8.81 -28.61 3.21
C PRO A 39 8.81 -27.52 4.28
N ILE A 40 7.69 -27.39 4.98
CA ILE A 40 7.58 -26.54 6.16
C ILE A 40 8.68 -27.03 7.09
N TYR A 41 9.65 -26.16 7.38
CA TYR A 41 10.67 -26.41 8.39
C TYR A 41 9.92 -26.82 9.65
N SER A 42 9.94 -28.11 9.95
CA SER A 42 9.57 -28.61 11.25
C SER A 42 10.56 -27.96 12.20
N LEU A 43 10.12 -26.90 12.88
CA LEU A 43 10.76 -26.46 14.12
C LEU A 43 10.68 -27.68 15.05
N HIS A 44 11.72 -28.50 15.00
CA HIS A 44 11.81 -29.70 15.79
C HIS A 44 12.19 -29.28 17.21
N GLU A 45 11.25 -29.64 18.08
CA GLU A 45 11.41 -30.09 19.45
C GLU A 45 11.62 -29.10 20.61
N GLU A 46 10.73 -29.32 21.58
CA GLU A 46 11.03 -29.40 23.01
C GLU A 46 11.28 -28.07 23.74
N GLY A 47 10.24 -27.64 24.45
CA GLY A 47 10.40 -27.58 25.90
C GLY A 47 10.98 -26.31 26.53
N GLU A 48 10.99 -25.15 25.87
CA GLU A 48 11.23 -23.89 26.60
C GLU A 48 9.94 -23.10 26.82
N LYS A 49 9.63 -22.93 28.11
CA LYS A 49 8.53 -22.11 28.64
C LYS A 49 8.44 -20.81 27.83
N GLY A 50 7.29 -20.59 27.20
CA GLY A 50 7.03 -19.36 26.46
C GLY A 50 7.46 -18.15 27.28
N LEU A 51 8.31 -17.31 26.68
CA LEU A 51 8.74 -16.07 27.29
C LEU A 51 7.52 -15.28 27.78
N SER A 52 7.59 -14.77 29.01
CA SER A 52 6.51 -13.94 29.56
C SER A 52 6.29 -12.73 28.66
N ILE A 53 5.05 -12.27 28.47
CA ILE A 53 4.70 -11.09 27.63
C ILE A 53 5.57 -9.87 28.00
N LYS A 54 5.99 -9.77 29.27
CA LYS A 54 6.90 -8.73 29.76
C LYS A 54 8.33 -8.85 29.21
N GLU A 55 8.88 -10.05 29.09
CA GLU A 55 10.19 -10.28 28.48
C GLU A 55 10.14 -10.10 26.96
N LEU A 56 9.05 -10.53 26.33
CA LEU A 56 8.84 -10.33 24.89
C LEU A 56 8.78 -8.83 24.54
N CYS A 57 8.12 -8.02 25.36
CA CYS A 57 8.04 -6.57 25.20
C CYS A 57 9.39 -5.85 25.39
N SER A 58 10.36 -6.50 26.06
CA SER A 58 11.72 -6.00 26.23
C SER A 58 12.63 -6.36 25.04
N MET A 59 12.17 -7.21 24.12
CA MET A 59 12.94 -7.58 22.93
C MET A 59 12.75 -6.55 21.81
N LYS A 60 13.86 -6.18 21.17
CA LYS A 60 13.86 -5.26 20.03
C LYS A 60 13.06 -5.79 18.84
N ILE A 61 13.00 -7.12 18.68
CA ILE A 61 12.23 -7.79 17.63
C ILE A 61 10.72 -7.55 17.79
N PHE A 62 10.19 -7.55 19.03
CA PHE A 62 8.76 -7.36 19.29
C PHE A 62 8.31 -5.97 18.82
N TRP A 63 9.10 -4.94 19.12
CA TRP A 63 8.84 -3.58 18.67
C TRP A 63 8.92 -3.43 17.14
N VAL A 64 9.86 -4.13 16.48
CA VAL A 64 9.93 -4.15 15.01
C VAL A 64 8.68 -4.79 14.40
N VAL A 65 8.22 -5.93 14.95
CA VAL A 65 7.00 -6.61 14.49
C VAL A 65 5.76 -5.75 14.72
N MET A 66 5.65 -5.09 15.88
CA MET A 66 4.58 -4.13 16.16
C MET A 66 4.58 -2.97 15.15
N LEU A 67 5.75 -2.43 14.80
CA LEU A 67 5.89 -1.40 13.77
C LEU A 67 5.39 -1.89 12.40
N MET A 68 5.79 -3.10 11.98
CA MET A 68 5.32 -3.70 10.73
C MET A 68 3.81 -3.91 10.74
N MET A 69 3.25 -4.32 11.88
CA MET A 69 1.81 -4.51 12.04
C MET A 69 1.07 -3.18 11.93
N THR A 70 1.57 -2.11 12.54
CA THR A 70 0.99 -0.76 12.37
C THR A 70 1.08 -0.27 10.92
N CYS A 71 2.19 -0.50 10.22
CA CYS A 71 2.30 -0.17 8.79
C CYS A 71 1.28 -0.95 7.95
N ALA A 72 1.08 -2.23 8.25
CA ALA A 72 0.08 -3.06 7.57
C ALA A 72 -1.35 -2.56 7.82
N VAL A 73 -1.68 -2.19 9.06
CA VAL A 73 -2.99 -1.62 9.42
C VAL A 73 -3.22 -0.26 8.75
N CYS A 74 -2.21 0.61 8.73
CA CYS A 74 -2.27 1.87 7.99
C CYS A 74 -2.52 1.64 6.50
N GLY A 75 -1.77 0.72 5.86
CA GLY A 75 -1.97 0.36 4.45
C GLY A 75 -3.36 -0.21 4.18
N PHE A 76 -3.86 -1.06 5.08
CA PHE A 76 -5.21 -1.63 4.99
C PHE A 76 -6.30 -0.55 5.12
N SER A 77 -6.14 0.38 6.06
CA SER A 77 -7.07 1.50 6.26
C SER A 77 -7.14 2.41 5.03
N VAL A 78 -5.98 2.77 4.45
CA VAL A 78 -5.92 3.56 3.21
C VAL A 78 -6.54 2.79 2.04
N GLY A 79 -6.30 1.48 1.95
CA GLY A 79 -6.89 0.62 0.92
C GLY A 79 -8.42 0.62 0.95
N ILE A 80 -9.03 0.58 2.13
CA ILE A 80 -10.51 0.64 2.29
C ILE A 80 -11.05 2.06 2.10
N MET A 81 -10.27 3.10 2.45
CA MET A 81 -10.66 4.50 2.23
C MET A 81 -10.75 4.86 0.74
N TRP A 82 -9.98 4.17 -0.10
CA TRP A 82 -9.83 4.49 -1.53
C TRP A 82 -11.15 4.38 -2.33
N PRO A 83 -11.95 3.29 -2.24
CA PRO A 83 -13.29 3.23 -2.84
C PRO A 83 -14.22 4.37 -2.42
N GLY A 84 -14.21 4.76 -1.15
CA GLY A 84 -15.04 5.86 -0.64
C GLY A 84 -14.62 7.21 -1.24
N THR A 85 -13.31 7.46 -1.29
CA THR A 85 -12.74 8.67 -1.91
C THR A 85 -13.08 8.74 -3.40
N PHE A 86 -12.96 7.61 -4.11
CA PHE A 86 -13.35 7.50 -5.51
C PHE A 86 -14.85 7.77 -5.72
N SER A 87 -15.72 7.25 -4.86
CA SER A 87 -17.18 7.48 -4.95
C SER A 87 -17.54 8.96 -4.77
N ILE A 88 -16.89 9.67 -3.83
CA ILE A 88 -17.14 11.09 -3.61
C ILE A 88 -16.63 11.90 -4.80
N ALA A 89 -15.40 11.60 -5.24
CA ALA A 89 -14.75 12.38 -6.28
C ALA A 89 -15.46 12.20 -7.65
N SER A 90 -15.96 11.00 -7.95
CA SER A 90 -16.75 10.73 -9.17
C SER A 90 -18.14 11.37 -9.16
N ALA A 91 -18.71 11.65 -7.98
CA ALA A 91 -19.94 12.43 -7.86
C ALA A 91 -19.72 13.93 -8.13
N SER A 92 -18.54 14.46 -7.80
CA SER A 92 -18.15 15.86 -8.03
C SER A 92 -17.89 16.19 -9.51
N ILE A 93 -17.46 15.22 -10.31
CA ILE A 93 -17.14 15.40 -11.74
C ILE A 93 -18.14 14.63 -12.60
N ARG A 94 -19.01 15.36 -13.30
CA ARG A 94 -20.05 14.80 -14.18
C ARG A 94 -19.42 13.98 -15.31
N GLY A 95 -19.62 12.65 -15.28
CA GLY A 95 -19.07 11.70 -16.26
C GLY A 95 -17.69 11.11 -15.90
N GLY A 96 -17.16 11.38 -14.71
CA GLY A 96 -15.80 11.02 -14.31
C GLY A 96 -15.54 9.55 -13.96
N GLY A 97 -16.48 8.62 -14.10
CA GLY A 97 -16.39 7.24 -13.58
C GLY A 97 -15.05 6.52 -13.84
N THR A 98 -14.82 6.03 -15.05
CA THR A 98 -13.60 5.24 -15.37
C THR A 98 -12.34 6.09 -15.48
N ALA A 99 -12.46 7.32 -15.99
CA ALA A 99 -11.33 8.24 -16.16
C ALA A 99 -10.73 8.67 -14.82
N MET A 100 -11.56 8.95 -13.81
CA MET A 100 -11.09 9.35 -12.49
C MET A 100 -10.45 8.19 -11.74
N PHE A 101 -10.98 6.97 -11.92
CA PHE A 101 -10.35 5.76 -11.36
C PHE A 101 -8.95 5.57 -11.93
N ALA A 102 -8.80 5.75 -13.26
CA ALA A 102 -7.51 5.63 -13.93
C ALA A 102 -6.51 6.71 -13.48
N LEU A 103 -6.95 7.96 -13.33
CA LEU A 103 -6.10 9.04 -12.81
C LEU A 103 -5.67 8.79 -11.37
N LEU A 104 -6.58 8.37 -10.49
CA LEU A 104 -6.25 8.05 -9.09
C LEU A 104 -5.28 6.87 -9.01
N ALA A 105 -5.54 5.80 -9.77
CA ALA A 105 -4.66 4.63 -9.80
C ALA A 105 -3.24 4.99 -10.32
N LEU A 106 -3.14 5.81 -11.37
CA LEU A 106 -1.86 6.31 -11.87
C LEU A 106 -1.14 7.16 -10.82
N ALA A 107 -1.86 8.05 -10.14
CA ALA A 107 -1.29 8.86 -9.06
C ALA A 107 -0.80 8.00 -7.89
N GLY A 108 -1.52 6.92 -7.56
CA GLY A 108 -1.11 5.94 -6.56
C GLY A 108 0.17 5.19 -6.95
N ASP A 109 0.25 4.69 -8.19
CA ASP A 109 1.43 3.99 -8.71
C ASP A 109 2.66 4.91 -8.75
N LEU A 110 2.47 6.18 -9.13
CA LEU A 110 3.50 7.21 -9.13
C LEU A 110 3.95 7.58 -7.71
N GLY A 111 3.03 7.66 -6.75
CA GLY A 111 3.36 7.91 -5.35
C GLY A 111 4.15 6.76 -4.72
N CYS A 112 3.71 5.52 -4.96
CA CYS A 112 4.33 4.31 -4.43
C CYS A 112 5.74 4.06 -4.99
N SER A 113 5.96 4.37 -6.27
CA SER A 113 7.29 4.25 -6.89
C SER A 113 8.15 5.50 -6.65
N GLY A 114 7.56 6.68 -6.79
CA GLY A 114 8.25 7.97 -6.70
C GLY A 114 8.76 8.28 -5.29
N GLY A 115 8.01 7.96 -4.24
CA GLY A 115 8.42 8.21 -2.85
C GLY A 115 9.73 7.52 -2.46
N PRO A 116 9.81 6.18 -2.55
CA PRO A 116 11.04 5.43 -2.27
C PRO A 116 12.19 5.79 -3.19
N THR A 117 11.92 6.05 -4.48
CA THR A 117 12.96 6.44 -5.44
C THR A 117 13.55 7.82 -5.12
N LEU A 118 12.74 8.82 -4.78
CA LEU A 118 13.24 10.14 -4.34
C LEU A 118 14.02 10.04 -3.02
N ALA A 119 13.49 9.31 -2.03
CA ALA A 119 14.21 9.08 -0.77
C ALA A 119 15.55 8.36 -1.01
N GLY A 120 15.58 7.39 -1.93
CA GLY A 120 16.79 6.68 -2.36
C GLY A 120 17.80 7.59 -3.06
N PHE A 121 17.37 8.41 -4.03
CA PHE A 121 18.25 9.37 -4.70
C PHE A 121 18.84 10.39 -3.74
N VAL A 122 18.03 10.95 -2.83
CA VAL A 122 18.49 11.91 -1.81
C VAL A 122 19.45 11.22 -0.83
N SER A 123 19.16 9.98 -0.42
CA SER A 123 20.06 9.20 0.44
C SER A 123 21.39 8.87 -0.26
N SER A 124 21.38 8.68 -1.58
CA SER A 124 22.57 8.34 -2.37
C SER A 124 23.46 9.58 -2.63
N SER A 125 22.84 10.74 -2.88
CA SER A 125 23.55 12.01 -3.07
C SER A 125 24.21 12.54 -1.80
N VAL A 126 23.83 12.05 -0.61
CA VAL A 126 24.39 12.44 0.70
C VAL A 126 25.12 11.27 1.38
N GLY A 127 25.91 10.54 0.60
CA GLY A 127 26.98 9.67 1.11
C GLY A 127 26.54 8.53 2.03
N ASN A 128 25.47 7.80 1.69
CA ASN A 128 24.94 6.64 2.44
C ASN A 128 24.39 6.95 3.84
N ASN A 129 24.03 8.20 4.13
CA ASN A 129 23.38 8.55 5.40
C ASN A 129 21.86 8.31 5.31
N LEU A 130 21.39 7.11 5.66
CA LEU A 130 19.96 6.74 5.70
C LEU A 130 19.10 7.72 6.51
N ARG A 131 19.68 8.43 7.48
CA ARG A 131 18.98 9.47 8.25
C ARG A 131 18.47 10.62 7.37
N MET A 132 19.19 10.95 6.30
CA MET A 132 18.82 12.01 5.37
C MET A 132 17.65 11.58 4.46
N GLY A 133 17.59 10.30 4.09
CA GLY A 133 16.45 9.72 3.37
C GLY A 133 15.17 9.71 4.21
N ILE A 134 15.28 9.43 5.51
CA ILE A 134 14.14 9.53 6.45
C ILE A 134 13.68 10.99 6.60
N LEU A 135 14.59 11.96 6.63
CA LEU A 135 14.26 13.39 6.62
C LEU A 135 13.51 13.82 5.35
N ALA A 136 13.90 13.29 4.19
CA ALA A 136 13.18 13.52 2.93
C ALA A 136 11.75 12.95 2.98
N ALA A 137 11.55 11.79 3.65
CA ALA A 137 10.22 11.21 3.83
C ALA A 137 9.29 12.07 4.72
N ILE A 138 9.85 12.90 5.61
CA ILE A 138 9.08 13.85 6.46
C ILE A 138 8.58 15.07 5.66
N VAL A 139 9.22 15.40 4.54
CA VAL A 139 8.81 16.54 3.70
C VAL A 139 7.38 16.36 3.17
N PHE A 140 7.00 15.14 2.79
CA PHE A 140 5.67 14.84 2.26
C PHE A 140 4.52 15.10 3.26
N PRO A 141 4.52 14.54 4.48
CA PRO A 141 3.49 14.83 5.47
C PRO A 141 3.48 16.30 5.93
N VAL A 142 4.64 16.98 5.97
CA VAL A 142 4.70 18.41 6.30
C VAL A 142 4.05 19.27 5.21
N LEU A 143 4.31 19.00 3.94
CA LEU A 143 3.65 19.66 2.81
C LEU A 143 2.13 19.44 2.83
N LEU A 144 1.70 18.22 3.13
CA LEU A 144 0.28 17.85 3.21
C LEU A 144 -0.42 18.58 4.37
N LEU A 145 0.21 18.68 5.54
CA LEU A 145 -0.30 19.45 6.68
C LEU A 145 -0.43 20.94 6.36
N MET A 146 0.58 21.53 5.70
CA MET A 146 0.51 22.93 5.24
C MET A 146 -0.62 23.15 4.23
N GLY A 147 -0.81 22.22 3.29
CA GLY A 147 -1.90 22.28 2.31
C GLY A 147 -3.29 22.23 2.95
N ILE A 148 -3.50 21.35 3.94
CA ILE A 148 -4.75 21.30 4.71
C ILE A 148 -5.00 22.63 5.44
N GLN A 149 -3.98 23.22 6.07
CA GLN A 149 -4.13 24.50 6.75
C GLN A 149 -4.54 25.64 5.80
N ILE A 150 -4.00 25.67 4.59
CA ILE A 150 -4.37 26.65 3.56
C ILE A 150 -5.81 26.44 3.07
N CYS A 151 -6.21 25.19 2.79
CA CYS A 151 -7.57 24.86 2.38
C CYS A 151 -8.60 25.17 3.47
N LYS A 152 -8.28 24.87 4.73
CA LYS A 152 -9.13 25.17 5.88
C LYS A 152 -9.32 26.69 6.05
N LYS A 153 -8.28 27.48 5.77
CA LYS A 153 -8.34 28.96 5.78
C LYS A 153 -9.17 29.54 4.64
N SER A 154 -9.28 28.83 3.51
CA SER A 154 -10.11 29.24 2.36
C SER A 154 -11.60 28.92 2.52
N GLN A 155 -11.98 28.06 3.47
CA GLN A 155 -13.39 27.78 3.79
C GLN A 155 -13.94 28.69 4.90
N GLU A 156 -13.08 29.50 5.54
CA GLU A 156 -13.44 30.45 6.61
C GLU A 156 -13.51 31.92 6.12
N ASN A 157 -13.28 32.17 4.82
CA ASN A 157 -13.58 33.45 4.14
C ASN A 157 -14.78 33.29 3.21
#